data_AF-A0A5B1BU29-F1
#
_entry.id   AF-A0A5B1BU29-F1
#
_cell.length_a   1.000
_cell.length_b   1.000
_cell.length_c   1.000
_cell.angle_alpha   90.00
_cell.angle_beta   90.00
_cell.angle_gamma   90.00
#
_symmetry.space_group_name_H-M   'P 1'
#
loop_
_entity.id
_entity.type
_entity.pdbx_description
1 polymer ?
#
loop_
_entity_poly.entity_id
_entity_poly.type
_entity_poly.pdbx_seq_one_letter_code
_entity_poly.pdbx_strand_id
1 'polypeptide(L)' 'MLAGVRRTEFHDRVTLRFGVAYGASVLVDHVLSGFGGRTAAQAIEDGVDPRDVWRALCADFDVPRDQW' A
#
# COMPACT_ATOMS: atom_id res chain seq x y z
N MET A 1 -14.83 -4.77 16.79
CA MET A 1 -14.50 -3.61 15.93
C MET A 1 -13.16 -3.89 15.29
N LEU A 2 -13.16 -4.27 14.01
CA LEU A 2 -11.93 -4.62 13.29
C LEU A 2 -11.03 -3.37 13.26
N ALA A 3 -9.86 -3.44 13.89
CA ALA A 3 -8.88 -2.38 13.81
C ALA A 3 -8.49 -2.20 12.33
N GLY A 4 -8.97 -1.10 11.73
CA GLY A 4 -8.49 -0.64 10.43
C GLY A 4 -7.00 -0.34 10.54
N VAL A 5 -6.23 -0.70 9.51
CA VAL A 5 -4.80 -0.41 9.48
C VAL A 5 -4.64 1.09 9.55
N ARG A 6 -3.97 1.60 10.59
CA ARG A 6 -3.73 3.04 10.72
C ARG A 6 -2.70 3.45 9.66
N ARG A 7 -2.77 4.69 9.16
CA ARG A 7 -1.86 5.21 8.14
C ARG A 7 -0.38 4.96 8.49
N THR A 8 0.00 5.08 9.76
CA THR A 8 1.36 4.79 10.22
C THR A 8 1.77 3.32 10.02
N GLU A 9 0.92 2.36 10.41
CA GLU A 9 1.21 0.93 10.20
C GLU A 9 1.34 0.57 8.71
N PHE A 10 0.58 1.24 7.84
CA PHE A 10 0.71 1.07 6.40
C PHE A 10 2.10 1.50 5.90
N HIS A 11 2.55 2.70 6.30
CA HIS A 11 3.90 3.18 5.95
C HIS A 11 5.00 2.27 6.51
N ASP A 12 4.82 1.74 7.73
CA ASP A 12 5.77 0.80 8.34
C ASP A 12 5.86 -0.50 7.55
N ARG A 13 4.72 -1.07 7.12
CA ARG A 13 4.67 -2.27 6.28
C ARG A 13 5.37 -2.07 4.93
N VAL A 14 5.11 -0.93 4.29
CA VAL A 14 5.75 -0.56 3.02
C VAL A 14 7.26 -0.43 3.20
N THR A 15 7.69 0.24 4.27
CA THR A 15 9.11 0.40 4.61
C THR A 15 9.77 -0.95 4.92
N LEU A 16 9.10 -1.84 5.64
CA LEU A 16 9.63 -3.16 5.97
C LEU A 16 9.81 -4.03 4.72
N ARG A 17 8.87 -3.95 3.78
CA ARG A 17 8.90 -4.76 2.55
C ARG A 17 9.87 -4.23 1.51
N PHE A 18 9.86 -2.92 1.27
CA PHE A 18 10.54 -2.30 0.14
C PHE A 18 11.77 -1.48 0.56
N GLY A 19 11.98 -1.26 1.86
CA GLY A 19 12.99 -0.35 2.38
C GLY A 19 12.52 1.10 2.39
N VAL A 20 13.20 1.96 3.16
CA VAL A 20 12.80 3.36 3.37
C VAL A 20 12.74 4.16 2.07
N ALA A 21 13.82 4.12 1.26
CA ALA A 21 13.92 4.94 0.05
C ALA A 21 13.03 4.42 -1.09
N TYR A 22 13.11 3.13 -1.38
CA TYR A 22 12.32 2.53 -2.47
C TYR A 22 10.84 2.44 -2.10
N GLY A 23 10.50 2.14 -0.84
CA GLY A 23 9.12 2.13 -0.36
C GLY A 23 8.44 3.50 -0.49
N ALA A 24 9.14 4.59 -0.20
CA ALA A 24 8.59 5.93 -0.42
C ALA A 24 8.30 6.21 -1.91
N SER A 25 9.18 5.74 -2.81
CA SER A 25 8.99 5.89 -4.27
C SER A 25 7.81 5.05 -4.77
N VAL A 26 7.70 3.80 -4.29
CA VAL A 26 6.57 2.90 -4.62
C VAL A 26 5.22 3.56 -4.30
N LEU A 27 5.11 4.29 -3.19
CA LEU A 27 3.85 4.94 -2.82
C LEU A 27 3.37 5.98 -3.84
N VAL A 28 4.29 6.70 -4.47
CA VAL A 28 4.00 7.86 -5.32
C VAL A 28 4.13 7.58 -6.81
N ASP A 29 4.93 6.58 -7.19
CA ASP A 29 5.25 6.28 -8.60
C ASP A 29 4.55 5.03 -9.12
N HIS A 30 4.22 4.07 -8.24
CA HIS A 30 3.57 2.82 -8.66
C HIS A 30 2.05 3.00 -8.74
N VAL A 31 1.50 2.81 -9.94
CA VAL A 31 0.06 2.81 -10.19
C VAL A 31 -0.52 1.45 -9.82
N LEU A 32 -1.53 1.44 -8.95
CA LEU A 32 -2.13 0.20 -8.43
C LEU A 32 -3.12 -0.39 -9.43
N SER A 33 -2.96 -1.68 -9.73
CA SER A 33 -3.93 -2.42 -10.53
C SER A 33 -5.29 -2.43 -9.83
N GLY A 34 -6.34 -2.01 -10.53
CA GLY A 34 -7.70 -1.96 -9.98
C GLY A 34 -8.07 -0.67 -9.25
N PHE A 35 -7.15 0.31 -9.13
CA PHE A 35 -7.43 1.62 -8.53
C PHE A 35 -7.67 2.73 -9.55
N GLY A 36 -8.00 2.38 -10.79
CA GLY A 36 -8.40 3.36 -11.82
C GLY A 36 -7.26 4.31 -12.24
N GLY A 37 -6.02 3.81 -12.25
CA GLY A 37 -4.85 4.62 -12.61
C GLY A 37 -4.24 5.41 -11.46
N ARG A 38 -4.69 5.18 -10.22
CA ARG A 38 -4.16 5.87 -9.04
C ARG A 38 -2.97 5.14 -8.42
N THR A 39 -2.08 5.91 -7.84
CA THR A 39 -0.99 5.42 -6.99
C THR A 39 -1.49 5.17 -5.57
N ALA A 40 -0.66 4.51 -4.75
CA ALA A 40 -1.00 4.27 -3.35
C ALA A 40 -1.23 5.58 -2.57
N ALA A 41 -0.39 6.59 -2.77
CA ALA A 41 -0.55 7.91 -2.16
C ALA A 41 -1.89 8.56 -2.55
N GLN A 42 -2.21 8.56 -3.85
CA GLN A 42 -3.48 9.11 -4.35
C GLN A 42 -4.70 8.36 -3.80
N ALA A 43 -4.64 7.02 -3.73
CA ALA A 43 -5.72 6.22 -3.16
C ALA A 43 -5.97 6.56 -1.68
N ILE A 44 -4.90 6.74 -0.89
CA ILE A 44 -4.99 7.16 0.52
C ILE A 44 -5.58 8.57 0.64
N GLU A 45 -5.15 9.51 -0.22
CA GLU A 45 -5.68 10.88 -0.25
C GLU A 45 -7.17 10.91 -0.59
N ASP A 46 -7.62 10.04 -1.50
CA ASP A 46 -9.03 9.84 -1.86
C ASP A 46 -9.85 9.11 -0.78
N GLY A 47 -9.22 8.74 0.35
CA GLY A 47 -9.90 8.12 1.50
C GLY A 47 -10.06 6.61 1.41
N VAL A 48 -9.32 5.93 0.52
CA VAL A 48 -9.27 4.45 0.51
C VAL A 48 -8.63 3.95 1.79
N ASP A 49 -9.17 2.84 2.34
CA ASP A 49 -8.59 2.20 3.52
C ASP A 49 -7.15 1.72 3.24
N PRO A 50 -6.17 2.06 4.12
CA PRO A 50 -4.79 1.66 3.94
C PRO A 50 -4.56 0.15 3.83
N ARG A 51 -5.44 -0.67 4.41
CA ARG A 51 -5.40 -2.13 4.26
C ARG A 51 -5.66 -2.54 2.82
N ASP A 52 -6.61 -1.90 2.15
CA ASP A 52 -6.95 -2.26 0.77
C ASP A 52 -5.86 -1.78 -0.20
N VAL A 53 -5.27 -0.62 0.07
CA VAL A 53 -4.07 -0.13 -0.63
C VAL A 53 -2.89 -1.10 -0.45
N TRP A 54 -2.65 -1.58 0.77
CA TRP A 54 -1.60 -2.56 1.04
C TRP A 54 -1.83 -3.89 0.31
N ARG A 55 -3.06 -4.39 0.28
CA ARG A 55 -3.40 -5.61 -0.46
C ARG A 55 -3.19 -5.46 -1.96
N ALA A 56 -3.47 -4.29 -2.51
CA ALA A 56 -3.23 -3.98 -3.91
C ALA A 56 -1.74 -3.98 -4.23
N LEU A 57 -0.92 -3.33 -3.40
CA LEU A 57 0.54 -3.40 -3.51
C LEU A 57 1.03 -4.84 -3.40
N CYS A 58 0.53 -5.61 -2.44
CA CYS A 58 0.91 -7.00 -2.29
C CYS A 58 0.56 -7.84 -3.52
N ALA A 59 -0.58 -7.57 -4.15
CA ALA A 59 -0.97 -8.24 -5.39
C ALA A 59 -0.05 -7.85 -6.56
N ASP A 60 0.24 -6.56 -6.74
CA ASP A 60 1.05 -6.06 -7.86
C ASP A 60 2.53 -6.47 -7.78
N PHE A 61 3.05 -6.66 -6.57
CA PHE A 61 4.44 -7.07 -6.32
C PHE A 61 4.57 -8.57 -6.00
N ASP A 62 3.54 -9.37 -6.29
CA ASP A 62 3.50 -10.83 -6.08
C ASP A 62 3.93 -11.25 -4.65
N VAL A 63 3.53 -10.46 -3.66
CA VAL A 63 3.80 -10.75 -2.25
C VAL A 63 3.00 -12.00 -1.83
N PRO A 64 3.64 -12.99 -1.16
CA PRO A 64 2.93 -14.18 -0.69
C PRO A 64 1.75 -13.85 0.22
N ARG A 65 0.62 -14.54 0.02
CA ARG A 65 -0.68 -14.28 0.69
C ARG A 65 -0.65 -14.38 2.21
N ASP A 66 0.27 -15.17 2.75
CA ASP A 66 0.55 -15.32 4.18
C ASP A 66 1.22 -14.08 4.80
N GLN A 67 1.64 -13.11 3.99
CA GLN A 67 2.37 -11.91 4.39
C GLN A 67 1.60 -10.61 4.14
N TRP A 68 0.30 -10.70 3.84
CA TRP A 68 -0.59 -9.56 3.61
C TRP A 68 -1.06 -8.94 4.93
#